data_AF-A0A8C5TTL1-F1
#
_entry.id   AF-A0A8C5TTL1-F1
#
_cell.length_a   1.000
_cell.length_b   1.000
_cell.length_c   1.000
_cell.angle_alpha   90.00
_cell.angle_beta   90.00
_cell.angle_gamma   90.00
#
_symmetry.space_group_name_H-M   'P 1'
#
loop_
_entity.id
_entity.type
_entity.pdbx_description
1 polymer ?
#
loop_
_entity_poly.entity_id
_entity_poly.type
_entity_poly.pdbx_seq_one_letter_code
_entity_poly.pdbx_strand_id
1 'polypeptide(L)'
;MPADFNGYWKMVSNDNFEEYLKALDVNVAVRKIANLLKPDKEILQNGDHMIIKTLSTFRNYIMEFDVGKEFEEDLSGVDDRKCM
;
A
#
# COMPACT_ATOMS: atom_id res chain seq x y z
N MET A 1 -23.83 -9.24 -5.51
CA MET A 1 -22.83 -8.49 -6.31
C MET A 1 -21.59 -8.38 -5.45
N PRO A 2 -20.38 -8.64 -5.98
CA PRO A 2 -19.14 -8.34 -5.27
C PRO A 2 -19.10 -6.87 -4.86
N ALA A 3 -18.34 -6.56 -3.81
CA ALA A 3 -18.08 -5.17 -3.45
C ALA A 3 -17.30 -4.47 -4.59
N ASP A 4 -17.60 -3.19 -4.77
CA ASP A 4 -16.87 -2.29 -5.68
C ASP A 4 -16.06 -1.31 -4.82
N PHE A 5 -14.73 -1.35 -4.97
CA PHE A 5 -13.80 -0.53 -4.22
C PHE A 5 -13.39 0.77 -4.94
N ASN A 6 -13.92 1.04 -6.14
CA ASN A 6 -13.61 2.23 -6.91
C ASN A 6 -13.77 3.51 -6.08
N GLY A 7 -12.76 4.37 -6.11
CA GLY A 7 -12.85 5.69 -5.49
C GLY A 7 -11.54 6.23 -4.95
N TYR A 8 -11.67 7.38 -4.29
CA TYR A 8 -10.59 8.06 -3.58
C TYR A 8 -10.87 8.07 -2.08
N TRP A 9 -9.94 7.51 -1.31
CA TRP A 9 -10.09 7.22 0.10
C TRP A 9 -9.07 8.01 0.89
N LYS A 10 -9.54 8.92 1.75
CA LYS A 10 -8.68 9.68 2.65
C LYS A 10 -8.45 8.94 3.95
N MET A 11 -7.21 8.92 4.43
CA MET A 11 -6.89 8.27 5.70
C MET A 11 -7.60 8.95 6.88
N VAL A 12 -8.25 8.12 7.72
CA VAL A 12 -8.92 8.57 8.96
C VAL A 12 -8.08 8.21 10.19
N SER A 13 -7.62 6.96 10.28
CA SER A 13 -6.75 6.46 11.36
C SER A 13 -5.67 5.53 10.80
N ASN A 14 -4.60 5.34 11.58
CA ASN A 14 -3.51 4.43 11.26
C ASN A 14 -2.92 3.85 12.56
N ASP A 15 -3.38 2.67 12.95
CA ASP A 15 -3.09 2.08 14.25
C ASP A 15 -1.99 1.02 14.13
N ASN A 16 -1.00 1.06 15.04
CA ASN A 16 0.11 0.10 15.12
C ASN A 16 1.06 0.05 13.90
N PHE A 17 1.12 1.12 13.09
CA PHE A 17 1.94 1.16 11.87
C PHE A 17 3.45 1.10 12.13
N GLU A 18 3.95 1.71 13.21
CA GLU A 18 5.36 1.61 13.61
C GLU A 18 5.80 0.17 13.82
N GLU A 19 5.02 -0.62 14.58
CA GLU A 19 5.39 -2.01 14.88
C GLU A 19 5.25 -2.90 13.64
N TYR A 20 4.29 -2.63 12.75
CA TYR A 20 4.20 -3.29 11.45
C TYR A 20 5.47 -3.07 10.61
N LEU A 21 5.87 -1.81 10.42
CA LEU A 21 7.06 -1.47 9.63
C LEU A 21 8.35 -2.01 10.27
N LYS A 22 8.40 -2.06 11.60
CA LYS A 22 9.53 -2.63 12.34
C LYS A 22 9.63 -4.14 12.18
N ALA A 23 8.51 -4.86 12.15
CA ALA A 23 8.49 -6.29 11.86
C ALA A 23 8.93 -6.61 10.43
N LEU A 24 8.79 -5.66 9.51
CA LEU A 24 9.33 -5.71 8.15
C LEU A 24 10.80 -5.25 8.07
N ASP A 25 11.51 -5.02 9.17
CA ASP A 25 12.88 -4.51 9.20
C ASP A 25 13.09 -3.16 8.48
N VAL A 26 12.03 -2.38 8.25
CA VAL A 26 12.15 -1.04 7.65
C VAL A 26 12.98 -0.18 8.59
N ASN A 27 14.00 0.51 8.06
CA ASN A 27 14.93 1.25 8.91
C ASN A 27 14.26 2.39 9.72
N VAL A 28 14.82 2.69 10.89
CA VAL A 28 14.24 3.64 11.86
C VAL A 28 13.97 5.04 11.29
N ALA A 29 14.78 5.53 10.35
CA ALA A 29 14.59 6.85 9.76
C ALA A 29 13.36 6.89 8.86
N VAL A 30 13.18 5.87 8.02
CA VAL A 30 12.00 5.72 7.16
C VAL A 30 10.74 5.55 7.99
N ARG A 31 10.75 4.72 9.04
CA ARG A 31 9.57 4.53 9.90
C ARG A 31 9.13 5.82 10.59
N LYS A 32 10.07 6.63 11.10
CA LYS A 32 9.75 7.93 11.70
C LYS A 32 9.05 8.87 10.71
N ILE A 33 9.49 8.91 9.46
CA ILE A 33 8.83 9.69 8.40
C ILE A 33 7.45 9.10 8.12
N ALA A 34 7.35 7.79 7.92
CA ALA A 34 6.13 7.10 7.54
C ALA A 34 4.98 7.27 8.56
N ASN A 35 5.27 7.28 9.87
CA ASN A 35 4.26 7.51 10.90
C ASN A 35 3.69 8.94 10.92
N LEU A 36 4.35 9.91 10.28
CA LEU A 36 3.83 11.28 10.15
C LEU A 36 2.96 11.45 8.91
N LEU A 37 3.00 10.48 7.98
CA LEU A 37 2.23 10.53 6.74
C LEU A 37 0.78 10.13 6.99
N LYS A 38 -0.09 10.69 6.16
CA LYS A 38 -1.50 10.29 6.04
C LYS A 38 -1.75 9.85 4.59
N PRO A 39 -1.29 8.65 4.19
CA PRO A 39 -1.44 8.23 2.81
C PRO A 39 -2.90 8.02 2.42
N ASP A 40 -3.30 8.59 1.31
CA ASP A 40 -4.61 8.37 0.70
C ASP A 40 -4.54 7.16 -0.25
N LYS A 41 -5.70 6.62 -0.65
CA LYS A 41 -5.78 5.56 -1.66
C LYS A 41 -6.65 5.97 -2.83
N GLU A 42 -6.14 5.78 -4.04
CA GLU A 42 -6.95 5.78 -5.26
C GLU A 42 -7.06 4.34 -5.74
N ILE A 43 -8.29 3.84 -5.87
CA ILE A 43 -8.57 2.47 -6.29
C ILE A 43 -9.38 2.50 -7.59
N LEU A 44 -8.90 1.76 -8.58
CA LEU A 44 -9.59 1.48 -9.83
C LEU A 44 -9.83 -0.03 -9.92
N GLN A 45 -11.09 -0.44 -10.05
CA GLN A 45 -11.50 -1.83 -10.16
C GLN A 45 -12.30 -2.02 -11.45
N ASN A 46 -11.82 -2.90 -12.33
CA ASN A 46 -12.50 -3.29 -13.56
C ASN A 46 -12.69 -4.82 -13.59
N GLY A 47 -13.82 -5.27 -13.05
CA GLY A 47 -14.03 -6.70 -12.78
C GLY A 47 -13.01 -7.21 -11.77
N ASP A 48 -12.17 -8.14 -12.19
CA ASP A 48 -11.10 -8.74 -11.37
C ASP A 48 -9.76 -8.00 -11.49
N HIS A 49 -9.63 -7.06 -12.43
CA HIS A 49 -8.42 -6.26 -12.58
C HIS A 49 -8.44 -5.08 -11.59
N MET A 50 -7.40 -4.99 -10.76
CA MET A 50 -7.28 -4.05 -9.65
C MET A 50 -6.04 -3.17 -9.83
N ILE A 51 -6.22 -1.86 -9.68
CA ILE A 51 -5.11 -0.91 -9.49
C ILE A 51 -5.34 -0.18 -8.16
N ILE A 52 -4.39 -0.33 -7.23
CA ILE A 52 -4.43 0.31 -5.92
C ILE A 52 -3.21 1.22 -5.81
N LYS A 53 -3.44 2.53 -5.78
CA LYS A 53 -2.38 3.53 -5.56
C LYS A 53 -2.44 4.01 -4.12
N THR A 54 -1.42 3.70 -3.34
CA THR A 54 -1.21 4.28 -2.01
C THR A 54 -0.35 5.53 -2.19
N LEU A 55 -0.93 6.70 -1.91
CA LEU A 55 -0.38 8.01 -2.25
C LEU A 55 0.04 8.77 -0.99
N SER A 56 1.28 9.24 -0.95
CA SER A 56 1.75 10.10 0.16
C SER A 56 2.64 11.23 -0.34
N THR A 57 2.90 12.21 0.50
CA THR A 57 3.81 13.33 0.17
C THR A 57 5.28 12.89 0.06
N PHE A 58 5.63 11.70 0.54
CA PHE A 58 7.01 11.21 0.56
C PHE A 58 7.27 10.18 -0.54
N ARG A 59 6.42 9.14 -0.61
CA ARG A 59 6.55 8.04 -1.57
C ARG A 59 5.18 7.45 -1.89
N ASN A 60 4.97 7.12 -3.16
CA ASN A 60 3.80 6.39 -3.61
C ASN A 60 4.15 4.91 -3.78
N TYR A 61 3.16 4.05 -3.58
CA TYR A 61 3.24 2.62 -3.83
C TYR A 61 2.04 2.20 -4.68
N ILE A 62 2.29 1.52 -5.79
CA ILE A 62 1.27 1.16 -6.78
C ILE A 62 1.24 -0.34 -6.91
N MET A 63 0.07 -0.93 -6.66
CA MET A 63 -0.22 -2.34 -6.94
C MET A 63 -1.12 -2.41 -8.16
N GLU A 64 -0.81 -3.32 -9.08
CA GLU A 64 -1.64 -3.65 -10.23
C GLU A 64 -1.66 -5.16 -10.38
N PHE A 65 -2.84 -5.77 -10.27
CA PHE A 65 -2.97 -7.23 -10.22
C PHE A 65 -4.36 -7.69 -10.67
N ASP A 66 -4.49 -8.98 -10.97
CA ASP A 66 -5.76 -9.63 -11.21
C ASP A 66 -6.13 -10.50 -10.01
N VAL A 67 -7.37 -10.39 -9.52
CA VAL A 67 -7.88 -11.22 -8.43
C VAL A 67 -7.78 -12.71 -8.80
N GLY A 68 -7.19 -13.50 -7.91
CA GLY A 68 -7.05 -14.95 -8.08
C GLY A 68 -5.85 -15.39 -8.92
N LYS A 69 -4.97 -14.47 -9.33
CA LYS A 69 -3.71 -14.78 -10.02
C LYS A 69 -2.52 -14.39 -9.14
N GLU A 70 -1.63 -15.35 -8.89
CA GLU A 70 -0.33 -15.11 -8.25
C GLU A 70 0.52 -14.18 -9.13
N PHE A 71 1.28 -13.27 -8.52
CA PHE A 71 2.16 -12.35 -9.21
C PHE A 71 3.36 -12.01 -8.32
N GLU A 72 4.50 -11.67 -8.94
CA GLU A 72 5.64 -11.15 -8.19
C GLU A 72 5.36 -9.69 -7.79
N GLU A 73 5.26 -9.44 -6.49
CA GLU A 73 5.12 -8.11 -5.92
C GLU A 73 6.51 -7.54 -5.58
N ASP A 74 6.86 -6.43 -6.23
CA ASP A 74 8.06 -5.66 -5.90
C ASP A 74 7.73 -4.64 -4.79
N LEU A 75 8.29 -4.86 -3.60
CA LEU A 75 8.12 -3.99 -2.43
C LEU A 75 9.25 -2.96 -2.32
N SER A 76 9.96 -2.69 -3.43
CA SER A 76 10.91 -1.59 -3.54
C SER A 76 10.29 -0.29 -3.05
N GLY A 77 10.93 0.29 -2.04
CA GLY A 77 10.48 1.51 -1.42
C GLY A 77 9.54 1.35 -0.22
N VAL A 78 9.18 0.12 0.15
CA VAL A 78 8.65 -0.22 1.48
C VAL A 78 9.76 -0.85 2.31
N ASP A 79 10.11 -2.10 2.01
CA ASP A 79 11.14 -2.90 2.69
C ASP A 79 12.17 -3.52 1.73
N ASP A 80 12.09 -3.18 0.44
CA ASP A 80 13.01 -3.58 -0.63
C ASP A 80 13.09 -5.10 -0.87
N ARG A 81 12.01 -5.83 -0.55
CA ARG A 81 11.86 -7.26 -0.83
C ARG A 81 11.04 -7.52 -2.09
N LYS A 82 11.04 -8.78 -2.53
CA LYS A 82 10.12 -9.33 -3.54
C LYS A 82 9.31 -10.45 -2.92
N CYS A 83 8.00 -10.44 -3.14
CA CYS A 83 7.09 -11.50 -2.74
C CYS A 83 6.50 -12.18 -3.98
N MET A 84 6.22 -13.48 -3.90
CA MET A 84 5.41 -14.21 -4.88
C MET A 84 4.13 -14.69 -4.21
#